data_AF-A0A257LTN8-F1
#
_entry.id   AF-A0A257LTN8-F1
#
_cell.length_a   1.000
_cell.length_b   1.000
_cell.length_c   1.000
_cell.angle_alpha   90.00
_cell.angle_beta   90.00
_cell.angle_gamma   90.00
#
_symmetry.space_group_name_H-M   'P 1'
#
loop_
_entity.id
_entity.type
_entity.pdbx_description
1 polymer ?
#
loop_
_entity_poly.entity_id
_entity_poly.type
_entity_poly.pdbx_seq_one_letter_code
_entity_poly.pdbx_strand_id
1 'polypeptide(L)'
;MGVGNLGIFLWAAVGEVAEHMGMFDLASWQMWPLLGVTIFITLVLSLGHYIPVGMRFAMATFAAIWGLHFVMINEYEFMGRTSWITYPSCAIFLLLAIVFGYRMTRTRREDENMGYALALLLTAWTVLEYLWGWRIVPGPWMLK
;
A
#
# COMPACT_ATOMS: atom_id res chain seq x y z
N MET A 1 2.47 13.92 -18.65
CA MET A 1 2.34 13.60 -17.21
C MET A 1 2.10 12.10 -17.10
N GLY A 2 2.99 11.37 -16.41
CA GLY A 2 3.00 9.92 -16.40
C GLY A 2 1.80 9.33 -15.64
N VAL A 3 1.14 8.35 -16.25
CA VAL A 3 -0.06 7.69 -15.70
C VAL A 3 0.23 6.93 -14.38
N GLY A 4 1.51 6.74 -14.04
CA GLY A 4 1.94 6.15 -12.78
C GLY A 4 1.58 6.98 -11.54
N ASN A 5 1.54 8.32 -11.67
CA ASN A 5 1.27 9.22 -10.54
C ASN A 5 -0.21 9.29 -10.17
N LEU A 6 -1.10 8.82 -11.04
CA LEU A 6 -2.55 8.87 -10.82
C LEU A 6 -3.00 8.00 -9.65
N GLY A 7 -2.36 6.86 -9.42
CA GLY A 7 -2.71 5.98 -8.29
C GLY A 7 -2.33 6.57 -6.93
N ILE A 8 -1.14 7.16 -6.83
CA ILE A 8 -0.68 7.87 -5.63
C ILE A 8 -1.55 9.11 -5.40
N PHE A 9 -1.89 9.84 -6.46
CA PHE A 9 -2.79 10.98 -6.37
C PHE A 9 -4.21 10.55 -5.94
N LEU A 10 -4.70 9.42 -6.43
CA LEU A 10 -5.99 8.85 -6.02
C LEU A 10 -5.97 8.51 -4.53
N TRP A 11 -4.88 7.89 -4.03
CA TRP A 11 -4.71 7.67 -2.60
C TRP A 11 -4.62 8.99 -1.82
N ALA A 12 -3.82 9.95 -2.26
CA ALA A 12 -3.71 11.23 -1.56
C ALA A 12 -5.06 11.98 -1.50
N ALA A 13 -5.89 11.89 -2.54
CA ALA A 13 -7.22 12.52 -2.54
C ALA A 13 -8.24 11.73 -1.69
N VAL A 14 -8.27 10.41 -1.86
CA VAL A 14 -9.29 9.54 -1.25
C VAL A 14 -8.82 9.05 0.12
N GLY A 15 -7.69 8.36 0.19
CA GLY A 15 -7.09 7.82 1.42
C GLY A 15 -6.65 8.88 2.44
N GLU A 16 -6.11 10.02 2.02
CA GLU A 16 -5.61 11.03 2.97
C GLU A 16 -6.62 12.16 3.16
N VAL A 17 -7.01 12.88 2.10
CA VAL A 17 -7.82 14.10 2.24
C VAL A 17 -9.25 13.79 2.65
N ALA A 18 -9.93 12.87 1.97
CA ALA A 18 -11.33 12.58 2.26
C ALA A 18 -11.52 11.82 3.58
N GLU A 19 -10.56 10.97 3.97
CA GLU A 19 -10.51 10.38 5.32
C GLU A 19 -10.28 11.46 6.39
N HIS A 20 -9.34 12.38 6.17
CA HIS A 20 -9.10 13.50 7.09
C HIS A 20 -10.32 14.43 7.23
N MET A 21 -11.13 14.56 6.18
CA MET A 21 -12.41 15.28 6.20
C MET A 21 -13.55 14.50 6.86
N GLY A 22 -13.31 13.26 7.29
CA GLY A 22 -14.30 12.42 7.96
C GLY A 22 -15.40 11.89 7.03
N MET A 23 -15.15 11.84 5.72
CA MET A 23 -16.14 11.35 4.75
C MET A 23 -16.32 9.84 4.82
N PHE A 24 -15.24 9.13 5.17
CA PHE A 24 -15.18 7.68 5.35
C PHE A 24 -13.91 7.34 6.11
N ASP A 25 -13.87 6.16 6.72
CA ASP A 25 -12.69 5.58 7.36
C ASP A 25 -12.28 4.36 6.52
N LEU A 26 -11.24 4.49 5.72
CA LEU A 26 -10.81 3.41 4.82
C LEU A 26 -10.02 2.33 5.54
N ALA A 27 -9.46 2.66 6.69
CA ALA A 27 -8.71 1.73 7.53
C ALA A 27 -9.63 0.90 8.44
N SER A 28 -10.86 1.34 8.69
CA SER A 28 -11.90 0.61 9.42
C SER A 28 -12.05 -0.84 8.95
N TRP A 29 -12.06 -1.79 9.88
CA TRP A 29 -12.27 -3.22 9.60
C TRP A 29 -13.46 -3.49 8.69
N GLN A 30 -14.56 -2.74 8.85
CA GLN A 30 -15.79 -2.86 8.07
C GLN A 30 -15.58 -2.68 6.55
N MET A 31 -14.47 -2.06 6.14
CA MET A 31 -14.11 -1.84 4.73
C MET A 31 -13.47 -3.06 4.05
N TRP A 32 -13.14 -4.13 4.79
CA TRP A 32 -12.53 -5.34 4.21
C TRP A 32 -13.29 -5.92 3.00
N PRO A 33 -14.64 -5.94 2.95
CA PRO A 33 -15.36 -6.46 1.79
C PRO A 33 -15.16 -5.56 0.57
N LEU A 34 -15.15 -4.25 0.76
CA LEU A 34 -14.97 -3.28 -0.33
C LEU A 34 -13.54 -3.33 -0.88
N LEU A 35 -12.54 -3.46 0.00
CA LEU A 35 -11.15 -3.71 -0.38
C LEU A 35 -11.03 -4.99 -1.22
N GLY A 36 -11.66 -6.09 -0.77
CA GLY A 36 -11.67 -7.36 -1.49
C GLY A 36 -12.30 -7.25 -2.89
N VAL A 37 -13.46 -6.58 -3.00
CA VAL A 37 -14.12 -6.29 -4.28
C VAL A 37 -13.22 -5.42 -5.18
N THR A 38 -12.57 -4.41 -4.61
CA THR A 38 -11.68 -3.50 -5.35
C THR A 38 -10.47 -4.24 -5.92
N ILE A 39 -9.83 -5.10 -5.12
CA ILE A 39 -8.73 -5.96 -5.57
C ILE A 39 -9.21 -6.91 -6.67
N PHE A 40 -10.36 -7.56 -6.47
CA PHE A 40 -10.93 -8.49 -7.45
C PHE A 40 -11.21 -7.82 -8.80
N ILE A 41 -11.90 -6.67 -8.79
CA ILE A 41 -12.18 -5.90 -10.00
C ILE A 41 -10.87 -5.46 -10.67
N THR A 42 -9.90 -4.98 -9.89
CA THR A 42 -8.59 -4.56 -10.41
C THR A 42 -7.88 -5.72 -11.11
N LEU A 43 -7.90 -6.92 -10.53
CA LEU A 43 -7.31 -8.13 -11.11
C LEU A 43 -8.03 -8.54 -12.39
N VAL A 44 -9.36 -8.64 -12.37
CA VAL A 44 -10.16 -9.03 -13.56
C VAL A 44 -9.93 -8.08 -14.72
N LEU A 45 -10.00 -6.76 -14.48
CA LEU A 45 -9.78 -5.75 -15.51
C LEU A 45 -8.35 -5.75 -16.05
N SER A 46 -7.37 -6.02 -15.17
CA SER A 46 -5.96 -6.05 -15.56
C SER A 46 -5.60 -7.30 -16.35
N LEU A 47 -6.05 -8.49 -15.90
CA LEU A 47 -5.78 -9.79 -16.52
C LEU A 47 -6.56 -9.98 -17.83
N GLY A 48 -7.80 -9.49 -17.90
CA GLY A 48 -8.59 -9.50 -19.13
C GLY A 48 -8.18 -8.43 -20.15
N HIS A 49 -7.16 -7.63 -19.83
CA HIS A 49 -6.70 -6.51 -20.61
C HIS A 49 -7.77 -5.46 -20.99
N TYR A 50 -8.85 -5.35 -20.21
CA TYR A 50 -10.03 -4.54 -20.52
C TYR A 50 -9.83 -3.02 -20.38
N ILE A 51 -8.81 -2.60 -19.63
CA ILE A 51 -8.50 -1.18 -19.41
C ILE A 51 -7.09 -0.83 -19.89
N PRO A 52 -6.80 0.45 -20.22
CA PRO A 52 -5.45 0.88 -20.61
C PRO A 52 -4.41 0.61 -19.52
N VAL A 53 -3.16 0.34 -19.92
CA VAL A 53 -2.03 0.02 -19.01
C VAL A 53 -1.90 1.05 -17.88
N GLY A 54 -2.07 2.33 -18.19
CA GLY A 54 -2.00 3.39 -17.19
C GLY A 54 -3.11 3.31 -16.12
N MET A 55 -4.34 2.97 -16.50
CA MET A 55 -5.43 2.74 -15.53
C MET A 55 -5.18 1.51 -14.67
N ARG A 56 -4.62 0.43 -15.25
CA ARG A 56 -4.22 -0.76 -14.47
C ARG A 56 -3.23 -0.39 -13.40
N PHE A 57 -2.20 0.37 -13.77
CA PHE A 57 -1.17 0.81 -12.84
C PHE A 57 -1.77 1.68 -11.74
N ALA A 58 -2.61 2.67 -12.07
CA ALA A 58 -3.24 3.53 -11.07
C ALA A 58 -4.12 2.75 -10.09
N MET A 59 -4.97 1.83 -10.59
CA MET A 59 -5.83 0.99 -9.75
C MET A 59 -5.02 0.02 -8.88
N ALA A 60 -4.00 -0.61 -9.45
CA ALA A 60 -3.12 -1.51 -8.70
C ALA A 60 -2.36 -0.78 -7.59
N THR A 61 -1.83 0.42 -7.88
CA THR A 61 -1.17 1.26 -6.88
C THR A 61 -2.14 1.65 -5.77
N PHE A 62 -3.35 2.12 -6.10
CA PHE A 62 -4.35 2.48 -5.10
C PHE A 62 -4.75 1.28 -4.22
N ALA A 63 -5.09 0.15 -4.83
CA ALA A 63 -5.47 -1.06 -4.11
C ALA A 63 -4.34 -1.60 -3.24
N ALA A 64 -3.08 -1.49 -3.70
CA ALA A 64 -1.93 -1.89 -2.92
C ALA A 64 -1.68 -0.98 -1.71
N ILE A 65 -1.74 0.35 -1.89
CA ILE A 65 -1.61 1.28 -0.76
C ILE A 65 -2.72 1.04 0.26
N TRP A 66 -3.98 0.96 -0.21
CA TRP A 66 -5.11 0.69 0.66
C TRP A 66 -4.97 -0.63 1.40
N GLY A 67 -4.60 -1.72 0.70
CA GLY A 67 -4.42 -3.01 1.33
C GLY A 67 -3.32 -3.02 2.38
N LEU A 68 -2.18 -2.40 2.09
CA LEU A 68 -1.06 -2.30 3.04
C LEU A 68 -1.44 -1.47 4.27
N HIS A 69 -2.09 -0.32 4.07
CA HIS A 69 -2.54 0.56 5.14
C HIS A 69 -3.61 -0.12 6.00
N PHE A 70 -4.60 -0.76 5.37
CA PHE A 70 -5.66 -1.53 6.03
C PHE A 70 -5.07 -2.63 6.92
N VAL A 71 -4.14 -3.45 6.40
CA VAL A 71 -3.51 -4.53 7.17
C VAL A 71 -2.83 -3.98 8.42
N MET A 72 -2.00 -2.95 8.27
CA MET A 72 -1.24 -2.40 9.38
C MET A 72 -2.13 -1.75 10.44
N ILE A 73 -3.09 -0.91 10.04
CA ILE A 73 -3.98 -0.24 11.00
C ILE A 73 -4.80 -1.27 11.78
N ASN A 74 -5.38 -2.26 11.10
CA ASN A 74 -6.17 -3.28 11.79
C ASN A 74 -5.28 -4.15 12.71
N GLU A 75 -4.04 -4.45 12.33
CA GLU A 75 -3.11 -5.11 13.24
C GLU A 75 -2.85 -4.28 14.51
N TYR A 76 -2.67 -2.98 14.36
CA TYR A 76 -2.50 -2.06 15.50
C TYR A 76 -3.75 -1.91 16.35
N GLU A 77 -4.94 -1.85 15.74
CA GLU A 77 -6.20 -1.72 16.46
C GLU A 77 -6.55 -2.99 17.25
N PHE A 78 -6.42 -4.17 16.63
CA PHE A 78 -6.83 -5.42 17.28
C PHE A 78 -5.79 -5.98 18.23
N MET A 79 -4.49 -5.80 17.95
CA MET A 79 -3.43 -6.42 18.73
C MET A 79 -2.66 -5.42 19.60
N GLY A 80 -2.71 -4.13 19.26
CA GLY A 80 -1.93 -3.08 19.90
C GLY A 80 -0.58 -2.86 19.22
N ARG A 81 -0.14 -1.59 19.19
CA ARG A 81 1.07 -1.14 18.48
C ARG A 81 2.36 -1.85 18.93
N THR A 82 2.43 -2.27 20.19
CA THR A 82 3.60 -2.98 20.77
C THR A 82 3.38 -4.48 20.91
N SER A 83 2.35 -5.03 20.25
CA SER A 83 2.16 -6.48 20.20
C SER A 83 3.36 -7.14 19.55
N TRP A 84 3.75 -8.31 20.07
CA TRP A 84 4.85 -9.08 19.52
C TRP A 84 4.65 -9.43 18.04
N ILE A 85 3.40 -9.46 17.55
CA ILE A 85 3.04 -9.81 16.16
C ILE A 85 3.42 -8.70 15.17
N THR A 86 3.46 -7.44 15.62
CA THR A 86 3.83 -6.31 14.75
C THR A 86 5.26 -6.42 14.22
N TYR A 87 6.17 -7.02 14.99
CA TYR A 87 7.58 -7.19 14.60
C TYR A 87 7.77 -8.19 13.45
N PRO A 88 7.23 -9.43 13.48
CA PRO A 88 7.30 -10.34 12.34
C PRO A 88 6.53 -9.80 11.13
N SER A 89 5.41 -9.08 11.30
CA SER A 89 4.72 -8.40 10.19
C SER A 89 5.63 -7.37 9.50
N CYS A 90 6.25 -6.48 10.27
CA CYS A 90 7.24 -5.54 9.76
C CYS A 90 8.44 -6.26 9.10
N ALA A 91 8.92 -7.37 9.67
CA ALA A 91 10.03 -8.14 9.11
C ALA A 91 9.67 -8.76 7.75
N ILE A 92 8.42 -9.22 7.56
CA ILE A 92 7.94 -9.70 6.27
C ILE A 92 7.97 -8.58 5.24
N PHE A 93 7.50 -7.38 5.57
CA PHE A 93 7.55 -6.23 4.66
C PHE A 93 8.98 -5.80 4.33
N LEU A 94 9.89 -5.86 5.31
CA LEU A 94 11.32 -5.60 5.10
C LEU A 94 11.94 -6.63 4.15
N LEU A 95 11.63 -7.93 4.33
CA LEU A 95 12.10 -8.99 3.43
C LEU A 95 11.56 -8.78 2.01
N LEU A 96 10.29 -8.42 1.86
CA LEU A 96 9.70 -8.11 0.56
C LEU A 96 10.37 -6.90 -0.09
N ALA A 97 10.65 -5.83 0.67
CA ALA A 97 11.40 -4.68 0.18
C ALA A 97 12.79 -5.09 -0.34
N ILE A 98 13.54 -5.89 0.42
CA ILE A 98 14.84 -6.41 -0.01
C ILE A 98 14.71 -7.24 -1.30
N VAL A 99 13.72 -8.13 -1.39
CA VAL A 99 13.47 -8.97 -2.57
C VAL A 99 13.14 -8.12 -3.79
N PHE A 100 12.26 -7.12 -3.66
CA PHE A 100 11.89 -6.24 -4.77
C PHE A 100 13.05 -5.34 -5.19
N GLY A 101 13.83 -4.81 -4.25
CA GLY A 101 15.06 -4.07 -4.55
C GLY A 101 16.07 -4.93 -5.31
N TYR A 102 16.30 -6.17 -4.86
CA TYR A 102 17.16 -7.11 -5.58
C TYR A 102 16.64 -7.40 -6.99
N ARG A 103 15.36 -7.72 -7.15
CA ARG A 103 14.74 -7.98 -8.46
C ARG A 103 14.84 -6.78 -9.40
N MET A 104 14.56 -5.57 -8.90
CA MET A 104 14.66 -4.32 -9.65
C MET A 104 16.06 -4.16 -10.29
N THR A 105 17.13 -4.47 -9.54
CA THR A 105 18.51 -4.37 -10.07
C THR A 105 18.88 -5.43 -11.10
N ARG A 106 18.12 -6.54 -11.18
CA ARG A 106 18.40 -7.68 -12.07
C ARG A 106 17.58 -7.67 -13.35
N THR A 107 16.49 -6.92 -13.38
CA THR A 107 15.57 -6.86 -14.51
C THR A 107 16.11 -5.96 -15.61
N ARG A 108 16.07 -6.43 -16.86
CA ARG A 108 16.47 -5.67 -18.07
C ARG A 108 15.30 -4.97 -18.76
N ARG A 109 14.06 -5.32 -18.44
CA ARG A 109 12.87 -4.72 -19.05
C ARG A 109 12.37 -3.55 -18.19
N GLU A 110 12.10 -2.42 -18.84
CA GLU A 110 11.69 -1.18 -18.15
C GLU A 110 10.34 -1.33 -17.43
N ASP A 111 9.38 -2.03 -18.04
CA ASP A 111 8.05 -2.27 -17.48
C ASP A 111 8.09 -3.10 -16.18
N GLU A 112 8.86 -4.19 -16.19
CA GLU A 112 9.09 -5.01 -15.00
C GLU A 112 9.88 -4.24 -13.93
N ASN A 113 10.86 -3.43 -14.33
CA ASN A 113 11.63 -2.61 -13.40
C ASN A 113 10.72 -1.60 -12.67
N MET A 114 9.85 -0.90 -13.39
CA MET A 114 8.86 0.02 -12.81
C MET A 114 7.92 -0.68 -11.84
N GLY A 115 7.49 -1.90 -12.15
CA GLY A 115 6.67 -2.72 -11.25
C GLY A 115 7.38 -3.05 -9.95
N TYR A 116 8.65 -3.49 -10.02
CA TYR A 116 9.46 -3.75 -8.83
C TYR A 116 9.79 -2.49 -8.05
N ALA A 117 10.03 -1.36 -8.71
CA ALA A 117 10.27 -0.07 -8.06
C ALA A 117 9.04 0.39 -7.27
N LEU A 118 7.84 0.25 -7.83
CA LEU A 118 6.60 0.53 -7.10
C LEU A 118 6.43 -0.42 -5.91
N ALA A 119 6.61 -1.73 -6.12
CA ALA A 119 6.46 -2.71 -5.05
C ALA A 119 7.46 -2.45 -3.90
N LEU A 120 8.72 -2.13 -4.23
CA LEU A 120 9.75 -1.73 -3.28
C LEU A 120 9.33 -0.46 -2.51
N LEU A 121 8.86 0.57 -3.21
CA LEU A 121 8.42 1.82 -2.59
C LEU A 121 7.30 1.56 -1.57
N LEU A 122 6.30 0.76 -1.95
CA LEU A 122 5.15 0.46 -1.11
C LEU A 122 5.53 -0.37 0.11
N THR A 123 6.34 -1.42 -0.04
CA THR A 123 6.74 -2.25 1.11
C THR A 123 7.73 -1.52 2.02
N ALA A 124 8.64 -0.70 1.47
CA ALA A 124 9.51 0.15 2.27
C ALA A 124 8.72 1.23 3.04
N TRP A 125 7.68 1.81 2.42
CA TRP A 125 6.76 2.71 3.10
C TRP A 125 6.05 2.03 4.27
N THR A 126 5.52 0.82 4.08
CA THR A 126 4.89 0.06 5.17
C THR A 126 5.87 -0.19 6.32
N VAL A 127 7.14 -0.49 6.04
CA VAL A 127 8.16 -0.61 7.11
C VAL A 127 8.34 0.72 7.85
N LEU A 128 8.37 1.85 7.16
CA LEU A 128 8.44 3.17 7.81
C LEU A 128 7.22 3.44 8.68
N GLU A 129 6.03 3.08 8.22
CA GLU A 129 4.80 3.19 9.01
C GLU A 129 4.88 2.35 10.30
N TYR A 130 5.47 1.14 10.25
CA TYR A 130 5.75 0.38 11.46
C TYR A 130 6.69 1.11 12.44
N LEU A 131 7.78 1.67 11.92
CA LEU A 131 8.76 2.40 12.72
C LEU A 131 8.16 3.68 13.34
N TRP A 132 7.26 4.35 12.62
CA TRP A 132 6.49 5.49 13.14
C TRP A 132 5.49 5.05 14.20
N GLY A 133 4.76 3.96 13.96
CA GLY A 133 3.81 3.38 14.92
C GLY A 133 4.48 2.99 16.24
N TRP A 134 5.71 2.47 16.19
CA TRP A 134 6.54 2.17 17.35
C TRP A 134 7.27 3.37 17.95
N ARG A 135 7.13 4.56 17.36
CA ARG A 135 7.80 5.80 17.79
C ARG A 135 9.33 5.73 17.79
N ILE A 136 9.92 4.88 16.94
CA ILE A 136 11.38 4.81 16.76
C ILE A 136 11.89 6.03 15.99
N VAL A 137 11.09 6.51 15.03
CA VAL A 137 11.33 7.72 14.23
C VAL A 137 10.10 8.62 14.34
N PRO A 138 10.25 9.95 14.43
CA PRO A 138 9.11 10.86 14.33
C PRO A 138 8.40 10.70 12.98
N GLY A 139 7.08 10.48 13.02
CA GLY A 139 6.24 10.26 11.85
C GLY A 139 5.20 11.36 11.62
N PRO A 140 4.65 11.48 10.41
CA PRO A 140 3.65 12.50 10.06
C PRO A 140 2.32 12.28 10.79
N TRP A 141 1.97 11.02 11.08
CA TRP A 141 0.72 10.65 11.72
C TRP A 141 1.00 10.17 13.13
N MET A 142 0.98 11.11 14.08
CA MET A 142 0.80 10.75 15.49
C MET A 142 -0.64 10.30 15.67
N LEU A 143 -0.93 9.04 15.31
CA LEU A 143 -2.22 8.39 15.55
C LEU A 143 -2.58 8.66 17.02
N LYS A 144 -3.71 9.37 17.20
CA LYS A 144 -4.28 9.75 18.51
C LYS A 144 -4.39 8.55 19.44
#